data_AF-A0A0C1PM70-F1
#
_entry.id   AF-A0A0C1PM70-F1
#
_cell.length_a   1.000
_cell.length_b   1.000
_cell.length_c   1.000
_cell.angle_alpha   90.00
_cell.angle_beta   90.00
_cell.angle_gamma   90.00
#
_symmetry.space_group_name_H-M   'P 1'
#
loop_
_entity.id
_entity.type
_entity.pdbx_description
1 polymer ?
#
loop_
_entity_poly.entity_id
_entity_poly.type
_entity_poly.pdbx_seq_one_letter_code
_entity_poly.pdbx_strand_id
1 'polypeptide(L)'
;MKKTNVLFVCLGNICRSPMAEAMFKKMLTNEGLSDNYSVSSAATENDEAGSRPHPGAQKTMDAHHLDYRGKRSHPITATDIQNADYIITMDDYNISDLKEMIPQDQWDKLHLCMDIVPGKKRGQHR
;
A
#
# COMPACT_ATOMS: atom_id res chain seq x y z
N MET A 1 23.63 -0.51 0.57
CA MET A 1 22.84 0.73 0.34
C MET A 1 21.56 0.62 1.15
N LYS A 2 21.01 1.74 1.64
CA LYS A 2 19.72 1.74 2.36
C LYS A 2 18.62 1.39 1.35
N LYS A 3 17.73 0.44 1.67
CA LYS A 3 16.54 0.14 0.86
C LYS A 3 15.51 1.26 0.99
N THR A 4 14.80 1.57 -0.09
CA THR A 4 13.63 2.44 -0.06
C THR A 4 12.41 1.66 0.40
N ASN A 5 11.74 2.13 1.44
CA ASN A 5 10.58 1.46 2.04
C ASN A 5 9.28 2.08 1.52
N VAL A 6 8.48 1.27 0.82
CA VAL A 6 7.18 1.65 0.25
C VAL A 6 6.07 0.89 0.96
N LEU A 7 5.14 1.63 1.57
CA LEU A 7 3.99 1.10 2.29
C LEU A 7 2.70 1.44 1.55
N PHE A 8 1.95 0.44 1.09
CA PHE A 8 0.62 0.65 0.51
C PHE A 8 -0.48 0.57 1.58
N VAL A 9 -1.41 1.52 1.60
CA VAL A 9 -2.46 1.57 2.62
C VAL A 9 -3.84 1.66 1.99
N CYS A 10 -4.76 0.84 2.48
CA CYS A 10 -6.19 0.97 2.21
C CYS A 10 -6.99 0.63 3.46
N LEU A 11 -8.32 0.77 3.41
CA LEU A 11 -9.19 0.55 4.57
C LEU A 11 -8.89 -0.74 5.37
N GLY A 12 -9.15 -1.92 4.81
CA GLY A 12 -9.05 -3.20 5.53
C GLY A 12 -7.86 -4.10 5.16
N ASN A 13 -6.91 -3.65 4.33
CA ASN A 13 -5.77 -4.45 3.84
C ASN A 13 -6.09 -5.87 3.31
N ILE A 14 -7.26 -6.06 2.68
CA ILE A 14 -7.65 -7.34 2.07
C ILE A 14 -7.81 -7.29 0.55
N CYS A 15 -8.04 -6.11 -0.05
CA CYS A 15 -8.26 -5.97 -1.50
C CYS A 15 -7.16 -5.14 -2.17
N ARG A 16 -7.27 -3.81 -2.05
CA ARG A 16 -6.51 -2.86 -2.87
C ARG A 16 -5.03 -2.81 -2.51
N SER A 17 -4.70 -2.60 -1.24
CA SER A 17 -3.29 -2.48 -0.83
C SER A 17 -2.49 -3.79 -0.93
N PRO A 18 -3.04 -5.00 -0.67
CA PRO A 18 -2.33 -6.25 -0.97
C PRO A 18 -2.07 -6.46 -2.46
N MET A 19 -3.03 -6.11 -3.33
CA MET A 19 -2.82 -6.19 -4.79
C MET A 19 -1.72 -5.23 -5.24
N ALA A 20 -1.74 -3.99 -4.75
CA ALA A 20 -0.70 -3.01 -5.06
C ALA A 20 0.69 -3.47 -4.60
N GLU A 21 0.81 -4.03 -3.39
CA GLU A 21 2.04 -4.63 -2.88
C GLU A 21 2.56 -5.72 -3.81
N ALA A 22 1.71 -6.67 -4.20
CA ALA A 22 2.09 -7.80 -5.03
C ALA A 22 2.47 -7.37 -6.46
N MET A 23 1.71 -6.43 -7.05
CA MET A 23 2.03 -5.83 -8.35
C MET A 23 3.39 -5.14 -8.33
N PHE A 24 3.63 -4.30 -7.32
CA PHE A 24 4.87 -3.53 -7.23
C PHE A 24 6.09 -4.43 -7.01
N LYS A 25 5.98 -5.45 -6.14
CA LYS A 25 7.04 -6.46 -5.97
C LYS A 25 7.38 -7.18 -7.27
N LYS A 26 6.37 -7.55 -8.07
CA LYS A 26 6.58 -8.16 -9.38
C LYS A 26 7.29 -7.22 -10.35
N MET A 27 6.87 -5.96 -10.41
CA MET A 27 7.52 -4.95 -11.26
C MET A 27 8.99 -4.78 -10.88
N LEU A 28 9.30 -4.63 -9.59
CA LEU A 28 10.68 -4.53 -9.10
C LEU A 28 11.53 -5.76 -9.46
N THR A 29 10.93 -6.94 -9.42
CA THR A 29 11.63 -8.19 -9.78
C THR A 29 11.94 -8.24 -11.27
N ASN A 30 10.99 -7.85 -12.13
CA ASN A 30 11.19 -7.78 -13.58
C ASN A 30 12.27 -6.77 -13.98
N GLU A 31 12.38 -5.67 -13.26
CA GLU A 31 13.38 -4.61 -13.49
C GLU A 31 14.73 -4.86 -12.78
N GLY A 32 14.87 -5.97 -12.03
CA GLY A 32 16.10 -6.26 -11.27
C GLY A 32 16.37 -5.30 -10.11
N LEU A 33 15.34 -4.68 -9.55
CA LEU A 33 15.42 -3.66 -8.50
C LEU A 33 15.03 -4.15 -7.10
N SER A 34 14.67 -5.43 -6.94
CA SER A 34 14.18 -5.99 -5.67
C SER A 34 15.10 -5.73 -4.46
N ASP A 35 16.42 -5.67 -4.67
CA ASP A 35 17.38 -5.42 -3.59
C ASP A 35 17.41 -3.97 -3.11
N ASN A 36 16.87 -3.04 -3.89
CA ASN A 36 16.83 -1.62 -3.57
C ASN A 36 15.59 -1.21 -2.79
N TYR A 37 14.57 -2.07 -2.70
CA TYR A 37 13.27 -1.73 -2.13
C TYR A 37 12.82 -2.72 -1.06
N SER A 38 12.07 -2.22 -0.08
CA SER A 38 11.22 -3.01 0.81
C SER A 38 9.78 -2.58 0.57
N VAL A 39 8.88 -3.55 0.40
CA VAL A 39 7.48 -3.28 0.03
C VAL A 39 6.55 -4.03 0.96
N SER A 40 5.62 -3.31 1.57
CA SER A 40 4.59 -3.85 2.45
C SER A 40 3.25 -3.15 2.22
N SER A 41 2.20 -3.64 2.90
CA SER A 41 0.91 -2.98 2.91
C SER A 41 0.20 -3.15 4.25
N ALA A 42 -0.62 -2.17 4.63
CA ALA A 42 -1.34 -2.14 5.91
C ALA A 42 -2.78 -1.61 5.74
N ALA A 43 -3.55 -1.69 6.83
CA ALA A 43 -4.93 -1.24 6.95
C ALA A 43 -5.01 0.08 7.74
N THR A 44 -5.96 0.96 7.44
CA THR A 44 -6.30 2.06 8.36
C THR A 44 -7.18 1.57 9.52
N GLU A 45 -7.93 0.49 9.30
CA GLU A 45 -8.81 -0.14 10.30
C GLU A 45 -8.29 -1.51 10.76
N ASN A 46 -8.86 -2.01 11.86
CA ASN A 46 -8.46 -3.28 12.46
C ASN A 46 -9.47 -4.43 12.23
N ASP A 47 -10.62 -4.16 11.60
CA ASP A 47 -11.73 -5.13 11.48
C ASP A 47 -11.34 -6.42 10.75
N GLU A 48 -10.40 -6.32 9.81
CA GLU A 48 -9.92 -7.45 9.01
C GLU A 48 -8.56 -7.98 9.48
N ALA A 49 -8.07 -7.60 10.65
CA ALA A 49 -6.74 -8.01 11.10
C ALA A 49 -6.60 -9.54 11.17
N GLY A 50 -5.51 -10.05 10.58
CA GLY A 50 -5.27 -11.48 10.44
C GLY A 50 -6.03 -12.15 9.30
N SER A 51 -6.94 -11.45 8.60
CA SER A 51 -7.59 -11.97 7.39
C SER A 51 -6.57 -12.15 6.26
N ARG A 52 -6.84 -13.14 5.41
CA ARG A 52 -6.15 -13.26 4.11
C ARG A 52 -6.71 -12.20 3.15
N PRO A 53 -6.01 -11.90 2.03
CA PRO A 53 -6.62 -11.09 0.98
C PRO A 53 -7.99 -11.63 0.58
N HIS A 54 -8.93 -10.75 0.27
CA HIS A 54 -10.30 -11.09 -0.10
C HIS A 54 -10.31 -12.06 -1.28
N PRO A 55 -11.23 -13.04 -1.35
CA PRO A 55 -11.26 -14.04 -2.42
C PRO A 55 -11.26 -13.45 -3.84
N GLY A 56 -11.97 -12.33 -4.04
CA GLY A 56 -11.96 -11.61 -5.32
C GLY A 56 -10.57 -11.04 -5.68
N ALA A 57 -9.84 -10.52 -4.69
CA ALA A 57 -8.48 -10.03 -4.89
C ALA A 57 -7.50 -11.18 -5.14
N GLN A 58 -7.65 -12.30 -4.42
CA GLN A 58 -6.88 -13.53 -4.67
C GLN A 58 -7.05 -14.01 -6.12
N LYS A 59 -8.29 -14.13 -6.60
CA LYS A 59 -8.58 -14.52 -7.98
C LYS A 59 -7.90 -13.61 -9.00
N THR A 60 -7.94 -12.30 -8.78
CA THR A 60 -7.26 -11.33 -9.65
C THR A 60 -5.75 -11.50 -9.59
N MET A 61 -5.17 -11.64 -8.39
CA MET A 61 -3.74 -11.85 -8.22
C MET A 61 -3.26 -13.14 -8.89
N ASP A 62 -3.99 -14.24 -8.75
CA ASP A 62 -3.71 -15.51 -9.41
C ASP A 62 -3.73 -15.37 -10.94
N ALA A 63 -4.76 -14.69 -11.48
CA ALA A 63 -4.90 -14.47 -12.92
C ALA A 63 -3.74 -13.63 -13.51
N HIS A 64 -3.11 -12.77 -12.71
CA HIS A 64 -1.96 -11.97 -13.10
C HIS A 64 -0.62 -12.52 -12.62
N HIS A 65 -0.61 -13.74 -12.06
CA HIS A 65 0.57 -14.39 -11.47
C HIS A 65 1.31 -13.47 -10.48
N LEU A 66 0.56 -12.94 -9.51
CA LEU A 66 1.02 -12.09 -8.42
C LEU A 66 1.10 -12.92 -7.14
N ASP A 67 2.23 -12.87 -6.43
CA ASP A 67 2.40 -13.61 -5.18
C ASP A 67 1.81 -12.82 -3.99
N TYR A 68 0.97 -13.50 -3.22
CA TYR A 68 0.37 -13.00 -1.97
C TYR A 68 0.45 -14.05 -0.85
N ARG A 69 1.30 -15.08 -1.00
CA ARG A 69 1.48 -16.13 0.01
C ARG A 69 1.96 -15.51 1.31
N GLY A 70 1.41 -16.00 2.42
CA GLY A 70 1.70 -15.46 3.75
C GLY A 70 1.10 -14.07 4.02
N LYS A 71 0.52 -13.36 3.04
CA LYS A 71 -0.08 -12.05 3.28
C LYS A 71 -1.24 -12.17 4.26
N ARG A 72 -1.22 -11.30 5.27
CA ARG A 72 -2.27 -11.11 6.27
C ARG A 72 -2.51 -9.63 6.45
N SER A 73 -3.77 -9.27 6.60
CA SER A 73 -4.17 -7.92 6.94
C SER A 73 -3.68 -7.58 8.35
N HIS A 74 -3.23 -6.35 8.53
CA HIS A 74 -2.93 -5.78 9.84
C HIS A 74 -3.15 -4.27 9.79
N PRO A 75 -3.58 -3.65 10.91
CA PRO A 75 -3.64 -2.20 11.02
C PRO A 75 -2.23 -1.60 10.90
N ILE A 76 -2.16 -0.40 10.36
CA ILE A 76 -0.93 0.38 10.29
C ILE A 76 -0.43 0.69 11.69
N THR A 77 0.88 0.56 11.91
CA THR A 77 1.53 0.85 13.20
C THR A 77 2.44 2.06 13.11
N ALA A 78 2.78 2.65 14.25
CA ALA A 78 3.78 3.71 14.33
C ALA A 78 5.14 3.28 13.73
N THR A 79 5.50 2.01 13.88
CA THR A 79 6.72 1.45 13.30
C THR A 79 6.67 1.41 11.77
N ASP A 80 5.52 1.06 11.19
CA ASP A 80 5.33 1.08 9.73
C ASP A 80 5.53 2.49 9.18
N ILE A 81 4.93 3.49 9.83
CA ILE A 81 4.99 4.89 9.42
C ILE A 81 6.41 5.45 9.58
N GLN A 82 7.09 5.13 10.68
CA GLN A 82 8.46 5.54 10.92
C GLN A 82 9.40 4.97 9.86
N ASN A 83 9.25 3.69 9.52
CA ASN A 83 10.12 3.00 8.57
C ASN A 83 9.82 3.36 7.11
N ALA A 84 8.58 3.71 6.77
CA ALA A 84 8.21 4.07 5.41
C ALA A 84 8.93 5.34 4.95
N ASP A 85 9.54 5.28 3.77
CA ASP A 85 9.96 6.47 3.02
C ASP A 85 8.77 7.01 2.21
N TYR A 86 7.90 6.12 1.71
CA TYR A 86 6.66 6.46 0.98
C TYR A 86 5.46 5.68 1.52
N ILE A 87 4.35 6.37 1.76
CA ILE A 87 3.06 5.79 2.13
C ILE A 87 2.05 6.10 1.02
N ILE A 88 1.66 5.08 0.27
CA ILE A 88 0.78 5.20 -0.89
C ILE A 88 -0.63 4.77 -0.51
N THR A 89 -1.57 5.70 -0.49
CA THR A 89 -2.98 5.42 -0.18
C THR A 89 -3.81 5.19 -1.46
N MET A 90 -4.90 4.44 -1.32
CA MET A 90 -5.74 4.08 -2.47
C MET A 90 -6.82 5.11 -2.80
N ASP A 91 -7.27 5.88 -1.81
CA ASP A 91 -8.30 6.92 -1.96
C ASP A 91 -8.11 8.07 -0.95
N ASP A 92 -8.90 9.14 -1.11
CA ASP A 92 -8.84 10.32 -0.25
C ASP A 92 -9.34 10.03 1.18
N TYR A 93 -10.21 9.04 1.37
CA TYR A 93 -10.65 8.62 2.70
C TYR A 93 -9.47 8.05 3.50
N ASN A 94 -8.67 7.19 2.89
CA ASN A 94 -7.47 6.65 3.52
C ASN A 94 -6.43 7.74 3.84
N ILE A 95 -6.35 8.82 3.04
CA ILE A 95 -5.52 9.99 3.41
C ILE A 95 -6.11 10.67 4.66
N SER A 96 -7.42 10.89 4.69
CA SER A 96 -8.09 11.53 5.83
C SER A 96 -7.86 10.74 7.10
N ASP A 97 -8.14 9.43 7.09
CA ASP A 97 -7.94 8.54 8.22
C ASP A 97 -6.50 8.59 8.72
N LEU A 98 -5.53 8.47 7.81
CA LEU A 98 -4.11 8.51 8.20
C LEU A 98 -3.70 9.86 8.79
N LYS A 99 -4.23 10.97 8.29
CA LYS A 99 -3.91 12.31 8.84
C LYS A 99 -4.42 12.50 10.27
N GLU A 100 -5.47 11.78 10.66
CA GLU A 100 -5.95 11.74 12.04
C GLU A 100 -5.09 10.80 12.92
N MET A 101 -4.47 9.79 12.32
CA MET A 101 -3.65 8.79 13.02
C MET A 101 -2.17 9.20 13.19
N ILE A 102 -1.62 10.02 12.29
CA ILE A 102 -0.18 10.32 12.24
C ILE A 102 0.13 11.81 12.46
N PRO A 103 1.27 12.13 13.12
CA PRO A 103 1.72 13.50 13.29
C PRO A 103 1.85 14.28 11.97
N GLN A 104 1.54 15.58 12.01
CA GLN A 104 1.53 16.45 10.83
C GLN A 104 2.89 16.54 10.12
N ASP A 105 3.99 16.45 10.85
CA ASP A 105 5.35 16.46 10.31
C ASP A 105 5.69 15.20 9.49
N GLN A 106 4.82 14.19 9.47
CA GLN A 106 4.96 12.98 8.65
C GLN A 106 4.05 12.96 7.43
N TRP A 107 3.22 13.99 7.23
CA TRP A 107 2.27 14.04 6.11
C TRP A 107 2.94 14.09 4.73
N ASP A 108 4.19 14.54 4.65
CA ASP A 108 4.94 14.58 3.39
C ASP A 108 5.22 13.19 2.81
N LYS A 109 5.12 12.13 3.62
CA LYS A 109 5.22 10.74 3.18
C LYS A 109 3.93 10.22 2.53
N LEU A 110 2.81 10.91 2.71
CA LEU A 110 1.49 10.47 2.25
C LEU A 110 1.26 10.87 0.80
N HIS A 111 1.00 9.88 -0.06
CA HIS A 111 0.72 10.10 -1.47
C HIS A 111 -0.52 9.32 -1.90
N LEU A 112 -1.38 9.95 -2.70
CA LEU A 112 -2.48 9.25 -3.36
C LEU A 112 -1.91 8.44 -4.53
N CYS A 113 -2.32 7.17 -4.67
CA CYS A 113 -1.85 6.33 -5.77
C CYS A 113 -2.07 6.97 -7.15
N MET A 114 -3.20 7.68 -7.31
CA MET A 114 -3.55 8.34 -8.57
C MET A 114 -2.78 9.64 -8.82
N ASP A 115 -2.25 10.29 -7.77
CA ASP A 115 -1.46 11.52 -7.91
C ASP A 115 -0.04 11.22 -8.45
N ILE A 116 0.39 9.96 -8.37
CA ILE A 116 1.69 9.50 -8.86
C ILE A 116 1.63 9.18 -10.37
N VAL A 117 0.43 9.03 -10.93
CA VAL A 117 0.26 8.71 -12.35
C VAL A 117 0.47 9.98 -13.19
N PRO A 118 1.45 10.02 -14.10
CA PRO A 118 1.70 11.19 -14.94
C PRO A 118 0.44 11.58 -15.73
N GLY A 119 0.06 12.87 -15.65
CA GLY A 119 -1.11 13.42 -16.35
C GLY A 119 -2.46 13.29 -15.63
N LYS A 120 -2.52 12.62 -14.47
CA LYS A 120 -3.69 12.65 -13.58
C LYS A 120 -3.50 13.77 -12.55
N LYS A 121 -4.40 14.77 -12.54
CA LYS A 121 -4.47 15.79 -11.48
C LYS A 121 -5.64 15.48 -10.55
N ARG A 122 -5.45 15.79 -9.27
CA ARG A 122 -6.48 15.77 -8.22
C ARG A 122 -7.77 16.47 -8.72
N GLY A 123 -8.92 15.78 -8.68
CA GLY A 123 -10.23 16.35 -9.00
C GLY A 123 -10.91 15.90 -10.31
N GLN A 124 -10.38 14.94 -11.07
CA GLN A 124 -11.05 14.41 -12.28
C GLN A 124 -11.95 13.18 -12.06
N HIS A 125 -12.20 12.82 -10.80
CA HIS A 125 -13.11 11.73 -10.45
C HIS A 125 -14.22 12.29 -9.55
N ARG A 126 -15.23 12.87 -10.21
CA ARG A 126 -16.61 12.94 -9.72
C ARG A 126 -17.46 12.12 -10.67
#